data_AF-A0A946YMZ5-F1
#
_entry.id   AF-A0A946YMZ5-F1
#
_cell.length_a   1.000
_cell.length_b   1.000
_cell.length_c   1.000
_cell.angle_alpha   90.00
_cell.angle_beta   90.00
_cell.angle_gamma   90.00
#
_symmetry.space_group_name_H-M   'P 1'
#
loop_
_entity.id
_entity.type
_entity.pdbx_description
1 polymer ?
#
loop_
_entity_poly.entity_id
_entity_poly.type
_entity_poly.pdbx_seq_one_letter_code
_entity_poly.pdbx_strand_id
1 'polypeptide(L)' 'VSSPGLNGLGLLRQGYIEGSNVNVVEELVSMIETQRAYEMNSRAVSTADQMLQYVTNNL' A
#
# COMPACT_ATOMS: atom_id res chain seq x y z
N VAL A 1 -7.84 31.18 -25.58
CA VAL A 1 -7.00 29.96 -25.60
C VAL A 1 -5.66 30.31 -24.97
N SER A 2 -5.35 29.76 -23.80
CA SER A 2 -4.10 30.03 -23.09
C SER A 2 -2.96 29.27 -23.76
N SER A 3 -1.85 29.96 -24.07
CA SER A 3 -0.66 29.34 -24.65
C SER A 3 0.01 28.41 -23.61
N PRO A 4 0.40 27.17 -23.99
CA PRO A 4 1.26 26.33 -23.15
C PRO A 4 2.55 27.07 -22.80
N GLY A 5 3.00 26.98 -21.54
CA GLY A 5 4.20 27.68 -21.04
C GLY A 5 3.97 29.04 -20.37
N LEU A 6 2.74 29.58 -20.32
CA LEU A 6 2.42 30.80 -19.56
C LEU A 6 1.63 30.43 -18.28
N ASN A 7 1.93 31.08 -17.15
CA ASN A 7 1.35 30.81 -15.82
C ASN A 7 1.71 29.44 -15.18
N GLY A 8 2.95 28.97 -15.32
CA GLY A 8 3.41 27.73 -14.67
C GLY A 8 2.83 26.45 -15.29
N LEU A 9 2.12 26.56 -16.41
CA LEU A 9 1.64 25.43 -17.19
C LEU A 9 2.80 24.78 -17.95
N GLY A 10 2.91 23.45 -17.83
CA GLY A 10 3.92 22.65 -18.54
C GLY A 10 3.83 22.78 -20.07
N LEU A 11 4.94 22.51 -20.74
CA LEU A 11 5.01 22.48 -22.20
C LEU A 11 4.53 21.12 -22.70
N LEU A 12 3.66 21.10 -23.72
CA LEU A 12 3.30 19.87 -24.42
C LEU A 12 4.49 19.36 -25.24
N ARG A 13 5.08 18.25 -24.82
CA ARG A 13 6.06 17.50 -25.63
C ARG A 13 5.33 16.47 -26.48
N GLN A 14 5.15 16.78 -27.76
CA GLN A 14 4.51 15.88 -28.71
C GLN A 14 5.33 14.57 -28.86
N GLY A 15 4.67 13.42 -28.68
CA GLY A 15 5.30 12.10 -28.74
C GLY A 15 6.01 11.66 -27.46
N TYR A 16 5.89 12.39 -26.35
CA TYR A 16 6.43 11.98 -25.05
C TYR A 16 5.39 11.20 -24.24
N ILE A 17 5.81 10.08 -23.64
CA ILE A 17 5.00 9.31 -22.70
C ILE A 17 5.57 9.60 -21.31
N GLU A 18 4.73 10.14 -20.43
CA GLU A 18 5.09 10.35 -19.03
C GLU A 18 5.17 8.98 -18.34
N GLY A 19 6.36 8.61 -17.89
CA GLY A 19 6.58 7.39 -17.13
C GLY A 19 5.99 7.50 -15.72
N SER A 20 5.74 6.35 -15.09
CA SER A 20 5.30 6.32 -13.70
C SER A 20 6.38 6.89 -12.78
N ASN A 21 5.98 7.76 -11.87
CA ASN A 21 6.81 8.28 -10.79
C ASN A 21 6.92 7.32 -9.60
N VAL A 22 6.47 6.07 -9.76
CA VAL A 22 6.45 5.06 -8.70
C VAL A 22 7.78 4.31 -8.68
N ASN A 23 8.46 4.34 -7.54
CA ASN A 23 9.65 3.54 -7.30
C ASN A 23 9.25 2.10 -6.94
N VAL A 24 9.49 1.16 -7.85
CA VAL A 24 9.11 -0.26 -7.67
C VAL A 24 9.74 -0.86 -6.40
N VAL A 25 10.93 -0.41 -5.99
CA VAL A 25 11.59 -0.93 -4.78
C VAL A 25 10.86 -0.50 -3.52
N GLU A 26 10.45 0.77 -3.44
CA GLU A 26 9.68 1.29 -2.30
C GLU A 26 8.30 0.63 -2.21
N GLU A 27 7.63 0.45 -3.34
CA GLU A 27 6.31 -0.18 -3.39
C GLU A 27 6.36 -1.65 -2.94
N LEU A 28 7.41 -2.39 -3.32
CA LEU A 28 7.62 -3.77 -2.86
C LEU A 28 7.87 -3.84 -1.36
N VAL A 29 8.62 -2.90 -0.78
CA VAL A 29 8.84 -2.83 0.68
C VAL A 29 7.52 -2.54 1.41
N SER A 30 6.74 -1.56 0.93
CA SER A 30 5.40 -1.25 1.44
C SER A 30 4.46 -2.47 1.40
N MET A 31 4.52 -3.25 0.30
CA MET A 31 3.74 -4.49 0.17
C MET A 31 4.21 -5.57 1.16
N ILE A 32 5.51 -5.72 1.39
CA ILE A 32 6.05 -6.69 2.36
C ILE A 32 5.65 -6.30 3.80
N GLU A 33 5.70 -5.02 4.14
CA GLU A 33 5.28 -4.53 5.45
C GLU A 33 3.79 -4.77 5.71
N THR A 34 2.94 -4.49 4.74
CA THR A 34 1.49 -4.78 4.82
C THR A 34 1.21 -6.27 4.94
N GLN A 35 1.95 -7.13 4.22
CA GLN A 35 1.85 -8.58 4.38
C GLN A 35 2.23 -9.04 5.78
N ARG A 36 3.35 -8.55 6.34
CA ARG A 36 3.78 -8.93 7.71
C ARG A 36 2.80 -8.43 8.77
N ALA A 37 2.26 -7.23 8.61
CA ALA A 37 1.24 -6.70 9.51
C ALA A 37 -0.03 -7.56 9.48
N TYR A 38 -0.49 -7.96 8.29
CA TYR A 38 -1.63 -8.86 8.13
C TYR A 38 -1.37 -10.23 8.76
N GLU A 39 -0.18 -10.79 8.54
CA GLU A 39 0.20 -12.09 9.09
C GLU A 39 0.29 -12.06 10.62
N MET A 40 0.85 -10.99 11.20
CA MET A 40 0.85 -10.78 12.65
C MET A 40 -0.57 -10.63 13.21
N ASN A 41 -1.41 -9.82 12.57
CA ASN A 41 -2.79 -9.63 13.01
C ASN A 41 -3.59 -10.94 12.95
N SER A 42 -3.42 -11.73 11.88
CA SER A 42 -4.07 -13.03 11.73
C SER A 42 -3.63 -14.02 12.80
N ARG A 43 -2.33 -14.05 13.14
CA ARG A 43 -1.81 -14.89 14.24
C ARG A 43 -2.35 -14.44 15.59
N ALA A 44 -2.39 -13.14 15.87
CA ALA A 44 -2.91 -12.61 17.11
C ALA A 44 -4.41 -12.94 17.29
N VAL A 45 -5.21 -12.82 16.22
CA VAL A 45 -6.63 -13.23 16.23
C VAL A 45 -6.77 -14.72 16.47
N SER A 46 -5.98 -15.55 15.77
CA SER A 46 -6.01 -17.01 15.95
C SER A 46 -5.66 -17.42 17.38
N THR A 47 -4.67 -16.78 17.99
CA THR A 47 -4.27 -17.04 19.38
C THR A 47 -5.33 -16.54 20.36
N ALA A 48 -5.96 -15.39 20.10
CA ALA A 48 -7.07 -14.89 20.90
C ALA A 48 -8.26 -15.86 20.84
N ASP A 49 -8.61 -16.37 19.66
CA ASP A 49 -9.67 -17.36 19.47
C ASP A 49 -9.36 -18.68 20.17
N GLN A 50 -8.11 -19.14 20.12
CA GLN A 50 -7.67 -20.34 20.86
C GLN A 50 -7.80 -20.16 22.38
N MET A 51 -7.40 -19.00 22.90
CA MET A 51 -7.55 -18.66 24.32
C MET A 51 -9.01 -18.55 24.72
N LEU A 52 -9.85 -17.91 23.90
CA LEU A 52 -11.30 -17.81 24.12
C LEU A 52 -11.97 -19.18 24.12
N GLN A 53 -11.61 -20.05 23.16
CA GLN A 53 -12.13 -21.42 23.12
C GLN A 53 -11.69 -22.22 24.34
N TYR A 54 -10.44 -22.06 24.80
CA TYR A 54 -9.97 -22.70 26.03
C TYR A 54 -10.74 -22.25 27.27
N VAL A 55 -10.99 -20.94 27.42
CA VAL A 55 -11.79 -20.39 28.54
C VAL A 55 -13.25 -20.84 28.47
N THR A 56 -13.82 -20.92 27.26
CA THR A 56 -15.24 -21.27 27.07
C THR A 56 -15.51 -22.77 27.21
N ASN A 57 -14.54 -23.64 26.90
CA ASN A 57 -14.71 -25.09 27.00
C ASN A 57 -14.21 -25.72 28.31
N ASN A 58 -13.31 -25.07 29.06
CA ASN A 58 -12.74 -25.60 30.31
C ASN A 58 -13.21 -24.90 31.60
N LEU A 59 -14.13 -23.94 31.52
CA LEU A 59 -15.01 -23.50 32.62
C LEU A 59 -16.45 -23.93 32.33
#